data_AF-A0A1D3P259-F1
#
_entry.id   AF-A0A1D3P259-F1
#
_cell.length_a   1.000
_cell.length_b   1.000
_cell.length_c   1.000
_cell.angle_alpha   90.00
_cell.angle_beta   90.00
_cell.angle_gamma   90.00
#
_symmetry.space_group_name_H-M   'P 1'
#
loop_
_entity.id
_entity.type
_entity.pdbx_description
1 polymer ?
#
loop_
_entity_poly.entity_id
_entity_poly.type
_entity_poly.pdbx_seq_one_letter_code
_entity_poly.pdbx_strand_id
1 'polypeptide(L)' 'MAFKSEEELNKAFEAAKASLELEGMTITKEMEKVIKEKLAGKITHEQLITLADAIARSELT' A
#
# COMPACT_ATOMS: atom_id res chain seq x y z
N MET A 1 4.96 -12.48 -5.05
CA MET A 1 4.48 -13.35 -3.95
C MET A 1 2.98 -13.48 -4.05
N ALA A 2 2.45 -14.69 -3.89
CA ALA A 2 1.00 -14.90 -3.72
C ALA A 2 0.76 -15.20 -2.24
N PHE A 3 0.04 -14.32 -1.54
CA PHE A 3 -0.34 -14.54 -0.15
C PHE A 3 -1.38 -15.66 -0.07
N LYS A 4 -1.34 -16.48 0.97
CA LYS A 4 -2.22 -17.66 1.10
C LYS A 4 -3.57 -17.30 1.72
N SER A 5 -3.69 -16.16 2.40
CA SER A 5 -4.96 -15.63 2.93
C SER A 5 -4.94 -14.10 3.07
N GLU A 6 -6.12 -13.48 3.15
CA GLU A 6 -6.25 -12.05 3.47
C GLU A 6 -5.65 -11.70 4.84
N GLU A 7 -5.71 -12.62 5.80
CA GLU A 7 -5.16 -12.43 7.13
C GLU A 7 -3.63 -12.40 7.13
N GLU A 8 -2.98 -13.25 6.32
CA GLU A 8 -1.53 -13.22 6.10
C GLU A 8 -1.10 -11.92 5.41
N LEU A 9 -1.87 -11.48 4.42
CA LEU A 9 -1.65 -10.24 3.69
C LEU A 9 -1.77 -9.02 4.61
N ASN A 10 -2.78 -8.97 5.46
CA ASN A 10 -2.96 -7.91 6.44
C ASN A 10 -1.82 -7.90 7.47
N LYS A 11 -1.41 -9.05 8.01
CA LYS A 11 -0.27 -9.11 8.95
C LYS A 11 1.03 -8.63 8.32
N ALA A 12 1.32 -9.04 7.09
CA ALA A 12 2.50 -8.56 6.35
C ALA A 12 2.43 -7.06 6.07
N PHE A 13 1.24 -6.54 5.74
CA PHE A 13 1.01 -5.12 5.52
C PHE A 13 1.20 -4.29 6.79
N GLU A 14 0.61 -4.71 7.93
CA GLU A 14 0.78 -4.01 9.21
C GLU A 14 2.26 -4.00 9.66
N ALA A 15 2.98 -5.11 9.46
CA ALA A 15 4.41 -5.16 9.76
C ALA A 15 5.22 -4.17 8.89
N ALA A 16 4.91 -4.09 7.59
CA ALA A 16 5.55 -3.13 6.69
C ALA A 16 5.21 -1.68 7.06
N LYS A 17 3.95 -1.42 7.42
CA LYS A 17 3.49 -0.10 7.87
C LYS A 17 4.20 0.34 9.16
N ALA A 18 4.28 -0.55 10.16
CA ALA A 18 5.00 -0.27 11.40
C ALA A 18 6.49 0.02 11.15
N SER A 19 7.14 -0.71 10.23
CA SER A 19 8.52 -0.43 9.82
C SER A 19 8.69 0.97 9.23
N LEU A 20 7.76 1.40 8.39
CA LEU A 20 7.78 2.73 7.77
C LEU A 20 7.50 3.83 8.81
N GLU A 21 6.59 3.60 9.75
CA GLU A 21 6.32 4.51 10.86
C GLU A 21 7.55 4.72 11.76
N LEU A 22 8.37 3.68 11.99
CA LEU A 22 9.65 3.80 12.71
C LEU A 22 10.65 4.70 11.97
N GLU A 23 10.60 4.74 10.65
CA GLU A 23 11.42 5.62 9.81
C GLU A 23 10.82 7.03 9.67
N GLY A 24 9.73 7.33 10.37
CA GLY A 24 9.04 8.62 10.32
C GLY A 24 8.17 8.80 9.06
N MET A 25 7.92 7.72 8.32
CA MET A 25 7.01 7.73 7.17
C MET A 25 5.61 7.29 7.59
N THR A 26 4.58 7.95 7.07
CA THR A 26 3.19 7.57 7.33
C THR A 26 2.53 7.13 6.03
N ILE A 27 1.90 5.95 6.04
CA ILE A 27 1.04 5.52 4.93
C ILE A 27 -0.37 6.06 5.17
N THR A 28 -0.87 6.87 4.23
CA THR A 28 -2.24 7.38 4.29
C THR A 28 -3.27 6.28 3.98
N LYS A 29 -4.53 6.49 4.39
CA LYS A 29 -5.60 5.50 4.16
C LYS A 29 -5.83 5.21 2.67
N GLU A 30 -5.66 6.23 1.82
CA GLU A 30 -5.80 6.08 0.37
C GLU A 30 -4.66 5.23 -0.20
N MET A 31 -3.41 5.49 0.21
CA MET A 31 -2.25 4.70 -0.18
C MET A 31 -2.38 3.23 0.30
N GLU A 32 -2.84 3.02 1.54
CA GLU A 32 -3.10 1.68 2.10
C GLU A 32 -4.09 0.88 1.23
N LYS A 33 -5.15 1.51 0.75
CA LYS A 33 -6.15 0.86 -0.12
C LYS A 33 -5.52 0.39 -1.43
N VAL A 34 -4.75 1.24 -2.10
CA VAL A 34 -4.12 0.91 -3.39
C VAL A 34 -3.08 -0.20 -3.23
N ILE A 35 -2.28 -0.17 -2.15
CA ILE A 35 -1.32 -1.25 -1.85
C ILE A 35 -2.05 -2.58 -1.65
N LYS A 36 -3.14 -2.60 -0.87
CA LYS A 36 -3.96 -3.81 -0.66
C LYS A 36 -4.56 -4.33 -1.96
N GLU A 37 -5.05 -3.46 -2.85
CA GLU A 37 -5.54 -3.85 -4.17
C GLU A 37 -4.43 -4.48 -5.03
N LYS A 38 -3.19 -3.98 -4.94
CA LYS A 38 -2.07 -4.59 -5.64
C LYS A 38 -1.72 -5.98 -5.08
N LEU A 39 -1.67 -6.12 -3.77
CA LEU A 39 -1.36 -7.39 -3.10
C LEU A 39 -2.44 -8.44 -3.36
N ALA A 40 -3.71 -8.02 -3.48
CA ALA A 40 -4.83 -8.87 -3.88
C ALA A 40 -4.85 -9.20 -5.39
N GLY A 41 -3.91 -8.67 -6.18
CA GLY A 41 -3.84 -8.91 -7.62
C GLY A 41 -4.91 -8.19 -8.46
N LYS A 42 -5.66 -7.25 -7.87
CA LYS A 42 -6.73 -6.50 -8.55
C LYS A 42 -6.18 -5.45 -9.53
N ILE A 43 -4.98 -4.94 -9.26
CA ILE A 43 -4.29 -3.95 -10.10
C ILE A 43 -2.88 -4.41 -10.48
N THR A 44 -2.35 -3.89 -11.58
CA THR A 44 -0.97 -4.12 -12.03
C THR A 44 0.02 -3.26 -11.24
N HIS A 45 1.32 -3.56 -11.37
CA HIS A 45 2.36 -2.73 -10.75
C HIS A 45 2.38 -1.31 -11.35
N GLU A 46 2.16 -1.18 -12.66
CA GLU A 46 2.07 0.12 -13.36
C GLU A 46 0.88 0.95 -12.87
N GLN A 47 -0.27 0.30 -12.65
CA GLN A 47 -1.44 0.94 -12.06
C GLN A 47 -1.18 1.40 -10.63
N LEU A 48 -0.47 0.60 -9.82
CA LEU A 48 -0.04 1.01 -8.48
C LEU A 48 0.83 2.28 -8.55
N ILE A 49 1.83 2.34 -9.42
CA ILE A 49 2.71 3.51 -9.56
C ILE A 49 1.89 4.76 -9.92
N THR A 50 1.00 4.62 -10.90
CA THR A 50 0.18 5.74 -11.38
C THR A 50 -0.75 6.28 -10.29
N LEU A 51 -1.42 5.38 -9.56
CA LEU A 51 -2.31 5.74 -8.46
C LEU A 51 -1.54 6.34 -7.28
N ALA A 52 -0.37 5.78 -6.95
CA ALA A 52 0.47 6.29 -5.89
C ALA A 52 0.99 7.71 -6.18
N ASP A 53 1.42 7.99 -7.42
CA ASP A 53 1.85 9.33 -7.85
C ASP A 53 0.68 10.33 -7.79
N ALA A 54 -0.52 9.92 -8.23
CA ALA A 54 -1.71 10.77 -8.16
C ALA A 54 -2.11 11.12 -6.72
N ILE A 55 -2.05 10.16 -5.80
CA ILE A 55 -2.29 10.37 -4.36
C ILE A 55 -1.24 11.33 -3.80
N ALA A 56 0.05 11.06 -4.05
CA ALA A 56 1.14 11.90 -3.54
C ALA A 56 1.04 13.35 -4.04
N ARG A 57 0.62 13.59 -5.28
CA ARG A 57 0.39 14.94 -5.82
C ARG A 57 -0.81 15.63 -5.19
N SER A 58 -1.87 14.89 -4.89
CA SER A 58 -3.09 15.43 -4.29
C SER A 58 -2.89 15.83 -2.82
N GLU A 59 -1.99 15.14 -2.11
CA GLU A 59 -1.63 15.46 -0.71
C GLU A 59 -0.68 16.67 -0.59
N LEU A 60 -0.08 17.14 -1.70
CA LEU A 60 0.79 18.32 -1.75
C LEU A 60 0.03 19.64 -2.03
N THR A 61 -1.23 19.56 -2.42
CA THR A 61 -2.14 20.70 -2.70
C THR A 61 -3.11 20.94 -1.56
#